data_AF-A0A5N5SWC2-F1
#
_entry.id   AF-A0A5N5SWC2-F1
#
_cell.length_a   1.000
_cell.length_b   1.000
_cell.length_c   1.000
_cell.angle_alpha   90.00
_cell.angle_beta   90.00
_cell.angle_gamma   90.00
#
_symmetry.space_group_name_H-M   'P 1'
#
loop_
_entity.id
_entity.type
_entity.pdbx_description
1 polymer ?
#
loop_
_entity_poly.entity_id
_entity_poly.type
_entity_poly.pdbx_seq_one_letter_code
_entity_poly.pdbx_strand_id
1 'polypeptide(L)' 'MGISAVILCAGYGTRLQHDLANDETNFHLKGIPKPLLPLQSKPLIAYWIESFENVTFISEIIIVTNEVHKDL' A
#
# COMPACT_ATOMS: atom_id res chain seq x y z
N MET A 1 20.47 18.24 4.52
CA MET A 1 19.92 16.89 4.73
C MET A 1 18.42 17.03 4.82
N GLY A 2 17.66 16.42 3.91
CA GLY A 2 16.21 16.28 4.08
C GLY A 2 15.88 15.04 4.91
N ILE A 3 14.61 14.90 5.29
CA ILE A 3 14.09 13.74 6.02
C ILE A 3 13.59 12.72 5.00
N SER A 4 13.92 11.43 5.18
CA SER A 4 13.31 10.36 4.38
C SER A 4 12.06 9.82 5.08
N ALA A 5 10.98 9.64 4.33
CA ALA A 5 9.77 8.97 4.80
C ALA A 5 9.83 7.49 4.43
N VAL A 6 9.58 6.60 5.40
CA VAL A 6 9.57 5.15 5.18
C VAL A 6 8.14 4.64 5.29
N ILE A 7 7.62 4.06 4.20
CA ILE A 7 6.29 3.44 4.15
C ILE A 7 6.44 1.92 4.23
N LEU A 8 5.91 1.32 5.30
CA LEU A 8 6.00 -0.11 5.55
C LEU A 8 4.84 -0.86 4.89
N CYS A 9 5.12 -1.48 3.74
CA CYS A 9 4.17 -2.18 2.88
C CYS A 9 4.36 -3.71 2.84
N ALA A 10 5.33 -4.25 3.59
CA ALA A 10 5.68 -5.68 3.56
C ALA A 10 4.67 -6.63 4.25
N GLY A 11 3.60 -6.09 4.85
CA GLY A 11 2.60 -6.89 5.56
C GLY A 11 1.72 -7.73 4.63
N TYR A 12 1.57 -9.02 4.92
CA TYR A 12 0.77 -9.97 4.13
C TYR A 12 -0.75 -9.72 4.17
N GLY A 13 -1.25 -8.84 5.04
CA GLY A 13 -2.67 -8.52 5.13
C GLY A 13 -3.58 -9.72 5.40
N THR A 14 -3.11 -10.74 6.12
CA THR A 14 -3.77 -12.05 6.28
C THR A 14 -5.21 -11.96 6.78
N ARG A 15 -5.50 -11.03 7.69
CA ARG A 15 -6.89 -10.77 8.14
C ARG A 15 -7.78 -10.34 6.99
N LEU A 16 -7.36 -9.35 6.19
CA LEU A 16 -8.11 -8.91 5.02
C LEU A 16 -8.28 -10.06 4.02
N GLN A 17 -7.23 -10.84 3.77
CA GLN A 17 -7.28 -11.98 2.86
C GLN A 17 -8.28 -13.05 3.33
N HIS A 18 -8.39 -13.27 4.64
CA HIS A 18 -9.39 -14.13 5.24
C HIS A 18 -10.81 -13.56 5.05
N ASP A 19 -11.00 -12.26 5.28
CA ASP A 19 -12.30 -11.63 5.15
C ASP A 19 -12.77 -11.64 3.68
N LEU A 20 -11.88 -11.32 2.73
CA LEU A 20 -12.14 -11.39 1.28
C LEU A 20 -12.41 -12.82 0.78
N ALA A 21 -11.88 -13.84 1.44
CA ALA A 21 -12.18 -15.23 1.09
C ALA A 21 -13.62 -15.63 1.41
N ASN A 22 -14.31 -14.88 2.27
CA ASN A 22 -15.69 -15.11 2.69
C ASN A 22 -16.65 -14.01 2.18
N ASP A 23 -16.18 -13.10 1.33
CA ASP A 23 -16.95 -11.97 0.80
C ASP A 23 -17.38 -12.24 -0.66
N GLU A 24 -18.68 -12.38 -0.90
CA GLU A 24 -19.23 -12.65 -2.24
C GLU A 24 -19.13 -11.47 -3.21
N THR A 25 -18.95 -10.25 -2.70
CA THR A 25 -18.92 -9.03 -3.50
C THR A 25 -17.50 -8.58 -3.84
N ASN A 26 -16.57 -8.72 -2.88
CA ASN A 26 -15.21 -8.21 -3.01
C ASN A 26 -14.14 -9.30 -3.19
N PHE A 27 -14.51 -10.57 -3.37
CA PHE A 27 -13.54 -11.68 -3.53
C PHE A 27 -12.50 -11.43 -4.64
N HIS A 28 -12.83 -10.65 -5.66
CA HIS A 28 -11.92 -10.27 -6.75
C HIS A 28 -10.70 -9.45 -6.28
N LEU A 29 -10.74 -8.88 -5.08
CA LEU A 29 -9.62 -8.18 -4.45
C LEU A 29 -8.66 -9.12 -3.70
N LYS A 30 -8.99 -10.41 -3.57
CA LYS A 30 -8.14 -11.40 -2.91
C LYS A 30 -6.80 -11.54 -3.65
N GLY A 31 -5.73 -11.62 -2.88
CA GLY A 31 -4.35 -11.64 -3.40
C GLY A 31 -3.75 -10.27 -3.68
N ILE A 32 -4.55 -9.20 -3.72
CA ILE A 32 -4.03 -7.83 -3.87
C ILE A 32 -3.42 -7.39 -2.52
N PRO A 33 -2.15 -6.93 -2.49
CA PRO A 33 -1.56 -6.36 -1.28
C PRO A 33 -2.39 -5.17 -0.77
N LYS A 34 -2.58 -5.07 0.54
CA LYS A 34 -3.40 -3.98 1.14
C LYS A 34 -3.03 -2.57 0.65
N PRO A 35 -1.74 -2.20 0.50
CA PRO A 35 -1.35 -0.89 -0.02
C PRO A 35 -1.80 -0.63 -1.46
N LEU A 36 -2.03 -1.67 -2.25
CA LEU A 36 -2.44 -1.59 -3.66
C LEU A 36 -3.94 -1.74 -3.88
N LEU A 37 -4.73 -1.91 -2.81
CA LEU A 37 -6.19 -1.97 -2.95
C LEU A 37 -6.71 -0.67 -3.57
N PRO A 38 -7.66 -0.77 -4.52
CA PRO A 38 -8.26 0.40 -5.12
C PRO A 38 -9.05 1.18 -4.08
N LEU A 39 -8.77 2.48 -3.98
CA LEU A 39 -9.56 3.42 -3.21
C LEU A 39 -9.94 4.56 -4.15
N GLN A 40 -11.21 4.59 -4.55
CA GLN A 40 -11.72 5.50 -5.59
C GLN A 40 -10.92 5.36 -6.91
N SER A 41 -10.11 6.34 -7.28
CA SER A 41 -9.41 6.40 -8.56
C SER A 41 -7.96 5.91 -8.52
N LYS A 42 -7.41 5.54 -7.35
CA LYS A 42 -6.00 5.17 -7.19
C LYS A 42 -5.79 4.18 -6.04
N PRO A 43 -4.65 3.47 -5.97
CA PRO A 43 -4.39 2.56 -4.86
C PRO A 43 -4.24 3.32 -3.53
N LEU A 44 -4.53 2.63 -2.42
CA LEU A 44 -4.42 3.19 -1.07
C LEU A 44 -3.08 3.89 -0.79
N ILE A 45 -1.97 3.32 -1.26
CA ILE A 45 -0.62 3.87 -1.08
C ILE A 45 -0.41 5.22 -1.76
N ALA A 46 -1.07 5.48 -2.90
CA ALA A 46 -0.89 6.71 -3.66
C ALA A 46 -1.31 7.95 -2.84
N TYR A 47 -2.34 7.81 -2.00
CA TYR A 47 -2.76 8.89 -1.08
C TYR A 47 -1.67 9.26 -0.07
N TRP A 48 -0.89 8.29 0.42
CA TRP A 48 0.24 8.53 1.32
C TRP A 48 1.42 9.16 0.59
N ILE A 49 1.77 8.64 -0.59
CA ILE A 49 2.85 9.18 -1.42
C ILE A 49 2.58 10.66 -1.73
N GLU A 50 1.40 10.99 -2.24
CA GLU A 50 1.03 12.37 -2.54
C GLU A 50 1.01 13.25 -1.27
N SER A 51 0.56 12.71 -0.14
CA SER A 51 0.59 13.46 1.12
C SER A 51 2.02 13.83 1.52
N PHE A 52 2.99 12.93 1.32
CA PHE A 52 4.40 13.16 1.63
C PHE A 52 5.10 14.04 0.59
N GLU A 53 4.76 13.93 -0.70
CA GLU A 53 5.27 14.83 -1.74
C GLU A 53 4.90 16.30 -1.49
N ASN A 54 3.78 16.55 -0.80
CA ASN A 54 3.35 17.89 -0.38
C ASN A 54 4.09 18.43 0.87
N VAL A 55 4.99 17.64 1.48
CA VAL A 55 5.74 18.04 2.69
C VAL A 55 7.15 18.49 2.31
N THR A 56 7.43 19.79 2.44
CA THR A 56 8.64 20.44 1.91
C THR A 56 9.97 19.96 2.50
N PHE A 57 9.96 19.32 3.68
CA PHE A 57 11.17 18.80 4.33
C PHE A 57 11.40 17.30 4.08
N ILE A 58 10.46 16.61 3.43
CA ILE A 58 10.65 15.23 2.99
C ILE A 58 11.41 15.25 1.67
N SER A 59 12.61 14.66 1.65
CA SER A 59 13.46 14.62 0.45
C SER A 59 13.38 13.30 -0.31
N GLU A 60 12.84 12.26 0.32
CA GLU A 60 12.82 10.91 -0.22
C GLU A 60 11.66 10.11 0.39
N ILE A 61 11.04 9.26 -0.42
CA ILE A 61 10.03 8.30 0.02
C ILE A 61 10.57 6.90 -0.28
N ILE A 62 10.75 6.10 0.77
CA ILE A 62 11.25 4.72 0.69
C ILE A 62 10.08 3.80 0.98
N ILE A 63 9.74 2.93 0.02
CA ILE A 63 8.69 1.93 0.17
C ILE A 63 9.35 0.59 0.50
N VAL A 64 9.01 0.03 1.66
CA VAL A 64 9.48 -1.29 2.09
C VAL A 64 8.40 -2.31 1.78
N THR A 65 8.61 -3.11 0.73
CA THR A 65 7.74 -4.20 0.32
C THR A 65 8.39 -5.56 0.66
N ASN A 66 7.59 -6.63 0.64
CA ASN A 66 8.14 -7.98 0.73
C ASN A 66 8.60 -8.43 -0.66
N GLU A 67 9.52 -9.40 -0.71
CA GLU A 67 10.05 -9.90 -2.00
C GLU A 67 8.95 -10.54 -2.87
N VAL A 68 7.88 -11.07 -2.27
CA VAL A 68 6.74 -11.67 -2.99
C VAL A 68 5.93 -10.63 -3.78
N HIS A 69 5.96 -9.36 -3.36
CA HIS A 69 5.18 -8.26 -3.93
C HIS A 69 6.06 -7.11 -4.42
N LYS A 70 7.33 -7.39 -4.73
CA LYS A 70 8.30 -6.36 -5.11
C LYS A 70 8.08 -5.79 -6.51
N ASP A 71 7.60 -6.63 -7.43
CA ASP A 71 7.38 -6.28 -8.83
C ASP A 71 5.94 -5.84 -9.13
N LEU A 72 5.09 -5.75 -8.09
CA LEU A 72 3.72 -5.22 -8.16
C LEU A 72 3.72 -3.70 -7.97
#